data_AF-A0A812SDD8-F1
#
_entry.id   AF-A0A812SDD8-F1
#
_cell.length_a   1.000
_cell.length_b   1.000
_cell.length_c   1.000
_cell.angle_alpha   90.00
_cell.angle_beta   90.00
_cell.angle_gamma   90.00
#
_symmetry.space_group_name_H-M   'P 1'
#
loop_
_entity.id
_entity.type
_entity.pdbx_description
1 polymer ?
#
loop_
_entity_poly.entity_id
_entity_poly.type
_entity_poly.pdbx_seq_one_letter_code
_entity_poly.pdbx_strand_id
1 'polypeptide(L)'
;MKLVPCLYFFINDDMRWNLFDLSLVCLSLVEVTSSFILLSKGASREGMNLTFLRLLRLCKIAKVLRVLRTLRFFRELRLMLDCVLGSVINAIWCVAMLFFVIFIFALLMVQGLADYLGQYSREFGPESLNEDFVGDIMLWYGSVSRTILTLFQSTTSGIDWRDCYLPLEQSSELVAGMFLVFVGLFTISVWNIVTSTFVEKALKLAQPDLESLVMEHHLKDVQDAQALIDLFCSRGWGFCAEADWAVLKRLALDVLKLGATRAESLREHVLAQPDTCY
;
A
#
# COMPACT_ATOMS: atom_id res chain seq x y z
N MET A 1 -14.55 -13.88 -39.92
CA MET A 1 -14.39 -14.52 -38.60
C MET A 1 -12.93 -14.38 -38.13
N LYS A 2 -12.50 -13.18 -37.72
CA LYS A 2 -11.13 -12.90 -37.23
C LYS A 2 -11.10 -12.11 -35.90
N LEU A 3 -12.22 -12.07 -35.18
CA LEU A 3 -12.35 -11.31 -33.92
C LEU A 3 -11.97 -12.13 -32.66
N VAL A 4 -11.90 -13.46 -32.77
CA VAL A 4 -11.61 -14.37 -31.64
C VAL A 4 -10.18 -14.22 -31.06
N PRO A 5 -9.11 -13.96 -31.84
CA PRO A 5 -7.76 -13.78 -31.28
C PRO A 5 -7.59 -12.48 -30.49
N CYS A 6 -8.32 -11.42 -30.88
CA CYS A 6 -8.22 -10.12 -30.22
C CYS A 6 -8.84 -10.15 -28.81
N LEU A 7 -9.90 -10.94 -28.60
CA LEU A 7 -10.48 -11.11 -27.25
C LEU A 7 -9.58 -11.95 -26.34
N TYR A 8 -8.86 -12.94 -26.88
CA TYR A 8 -7.93 -13.76 -26.09
C TYR A 8 -6.73 -12.93 -25.56
N PHE A 9 -6.31 -11.90 -26.30
CA PHE A 9 -5.28 -10.95 -25.85
C PHE A 9 -5.69 -10.14 -24.61
N PHE A 10 -7.00 -9.93 -24.41
CA PHE A 10 -7.57 -9.27 -23.23
C PHE A 10 -8.04 -10.26 -22.15
N ILE A 11 -7.90 -11.58 -22.31
CA ILE A 11 -8.31 -12.56 -21.28
C ILE A 11 -7.14 -13.52 -21.01
N ASN A 12 -5.96 -12.97 -20.79
CA ASN A 12 -4.76 -13.71 -20.42
C ASN A 12 -4.15 -13.09 -19.15
N ASP A 13 -3.33 -13.82 -18.40
CA ASP A 13 -2.74 -13.35 -17.14
C ASP A 13 -1.89 -12.07 -17.31
N ASP A 14 -1.39 -11.82 -18.53
CA ASP A 14 -0.70 -10.59 -18.91
C ASP A 14 -1.62 -9.43 -19.38
N MET A 15 -2.95 -9.53 -19.22
CA MET A 15 -3.91 -8.51 -19.69
C MET A 15 -3.58 -7.10 -19.16
N ARG A 16 -3.19 -6.98 -17.88
CA ARG A 16 -2.85 -5.68 -17.27
C ARG A 16 -1.69 -4.99 -18.00
N TRP A 17 -0.74 -5.79 -18.46
CA TRP A 17 0.44 -5.33 -19.17
C TRP A 17 0.16 -4.99 -20.62
N ASN A 18 -0.68 -5.79 -21.26
CA ASN A 18 -1.19 -5.51 -22.59
C ASN A 18 -2.02 -4.22 -22.64
N LEU A 19 -2.84 -3.97 -21.60
CA LEU A 19 -3.62 -2.75 -21.45
C LEU A 19 -2.72 -1.52 -21.18
N PHE A 20 -1.70 -1.68 -20.34
CA PHE A 20 -0.68 -0.65 -20.12
C PHE A 20 0.07 -0.32 -21.41
N ASP A 21 0.54 -1.33 -22.14
CA ASP A 21 1.21 -1.17 -23.42
C ASP A 21 0.31 -0.49 -24.47
N LEU A 22 -0.97 -0.85 -24.53
CA LEU A 22 -1.96 -0.20 -25.38
C LEU A 22 -2.11 1.29 -25.02
N SER A 23 -2.17 1.63 -23.73
CA SER A 23 -2.25 3.01 -23.27
C SER A 23 -1.02 3.83 -23.69
N LEU A 24 0.18 3.25 -23.65
CA LEU A 24 1.42 3.89 -24.08
C LEU A 24 1.49 4.09 -25.60
N VAL A 25 0.97 3.14 -26.37
CA VAL A 25 0.84 3.26 -27.82
C VAL A 25 -0.13 4.38 -28.17
N CYS A 26 -1.30 4.44 -27.52
CA CYS A 26 -2.27 5.53 -27.69
C CYS A 26 -1.66 6.90 -27.33
N LEU A 27 -0.95 7.00 -26.19
CA LEU A 27 -0.24 8.23 -25.78
C LEU A 27 0.80 8.67 -26.82
N SER A 28 1.55 7.71 -27.38
CA SER A 28 2.54 7.98 -28.43
C SER A 28 1.88 8.46 -29.73
N LEU A 29 0.71 7.91 -30.07
CA LEU A 29 -0.06 8.33 -31.23
C LEU A 29 -0.56 9.77 -31.07
N VAL A 30 -1.15 10.08 -29.92
CA VAL A 30 -1.62 11.44 -29.57
C VAL A 30 -0.47 12.45 -29.67
N GLU A 31 0.72 12.11 -29.16
CA GLU A 31 1.88 12.97 -29.27
C GLU A 31 2.30 13.22 -30.73
N VAL A 32 2.42 12.16 -31.54
CA VAL A 32 2.81 12.27 -32.96
C VAL A 32 1.77 13.10 -33.72
N THR A 33 0.48 12.82 -33.53
CA THR A 33 -0.59 13.59 -34.17
C THR A 33 -0.59 15.04 -33.71
N SER A 34 -0.38 15.33 -32.42
CA SER A 34 -0.28 16.70 -31.90
C SER A 34 0.90 17.47 -32.51
N SER A 35 2.06 16.84 -32.64
CA SER A 35 3.26 17.43 -33.24
C SER A 35 3.10 17.68 -34.75
N PHE A 36 2.42 16.77 -35.45
CA PHE A 36 2.15 16.89 -36.89
C PHE A 36 1.12 17.99 -37.17
N ILE A 37 0.06 18.11 -36.35
CA ILE A 37 -0.93 19.19 -36.45
C ILE A 37 -0.29 20.55 -36.17
N LEU A 38 0.59 20.64 -35.16
CA LEU A 38 1.36 21.87 -34.87
C LEU A 38 2.24 22.29 -36.05
N LEU A 39 2.88 21.33 -36.72
CA LEU A 39 3.77 21.61 -37.84
C LEU A 39 3.00 21.97 -39.13
N SER A 40 1.88 21.29 -39.39
CA SER A 40 1.10 21.43 -40.63
C SER A 40 0.19 22.66 -40.67
N LYS A 41 -0.33 23.11 -39.53
CA LYS A 41 -1.27 24.26 -39.52
C LYS A 41 -0.60 25.63 -39.44
N GLY A 42 0.71 25.73 -39.20
CA GLY A 42 1.39 27.02 -38.95
C GLY A 42 0.69 27.86 -37.88
N ALA A 43 -0.18 27.23 -37.08
CA ALA A 43 -1.20 27.90 -36.29
C ALA A 43 -0.60 28.28 -34.96
N SER A 44 -0.85 29.54 -34.61
CA SER A 44 -0.53 30.22 -33.36
C SER A 44 -0.47 29.29 -32.16
N ARG A 45 0.62 29.44 -31.39
CA ARG A 45 0.96 28.75 -30.14
C ARG A 45 -0.09 28.88 -29.00
N GLU A 46 -1.25 29.47 -29.26
CA GLU A 46 -2.24 29.85 -28.24
C GLU A 46 -3.25 28.73 -27.92
N GLY A 47 -3.43 27.72 -28.76
CA GLY A 47 -4.48 26.70 -28.56
C GLY A 47 -4.05 25.41 -27.84
N MET A 48 -2.75 25.12 -27.73
CA MET A 48 -2.26 23.87 -27.16
C MET A 48 -1.37 24.14 -25.96
N ASN A 49 -1.83 23.75 -24.77
CA ASN A 49 -1.09 23.88 -23.52
C ASN A 49 0.32 23.26 -23.68
N LEU A 50 1.35 24.09 -23.81
CA LEU A 50 2.74 23.64 -23.90
C LEU A 50 3.13 22.79 -22.68
N THR A 51 2.49 23.01 -21.53
CA THR A 51 2.60 22.19 -20.33
C THR A 51 2.13 20.75 -20.55
N PHE A 52 1.03 20.54 -21.29
CA PHE A 52 0.50 19.22 -21.62
C PHE A 52 1.47 18.44 -22.55
N LEU A 53 2.03 19.12 -23.57
CA LEU A 53 3.05 18.52 -24.42
C LEU A 53 4.34 18.17 -23.67
N ARG A 54 4.70 18.95 -22.64
CA ARG A 54 5.83 18.63 -21.74
C ARG A 54 5.54 17.40 -20.88
N LEU A 55 4.33 17.28 -20.33
CA LEU A 55 3.92 16.12 -19.54
C LEU A 55 3.90 14.84 -20.38
N LEU A 56 3.42 14.90 -21.63
CA LEU A 56 3.45 13.77 -22.56
C LEU A 56 4.88 13.29 -22.87
N ARG A 57 5.85 14.20 -22.94
CA ARG A 57 7.27 13.83 -23.09
C ARG A 57 7.80 13.09 -21.87
N LEU A 58 7.38 13.46 -20.65
CA LEU A 58 7.78 12.75 -19.42
C LEU A 58 7.15 11.35 -19.35
N CYS A 59 5.92 11.17 -19.84
CA CYS A 59 5.29 9.86 -19.96
C CYS A 59 6.08 8.89 -20.86
N LYS A 60 7.00 9.35 -21.71
CA LYS A 60 7.91 8.46 -22.46
C LYS A 60 8.84 7.64 -21.57
N ILE A 61 9.12 8.11 -20.36
CA ILE A 61 9.93 7.36 -19.37
C ILE A 61 9.23 6.03 -19.02
N ALA A 62 7.91 5.95 -19.13
CA ALA A 62 7.16 4.70 -18.96
C ALA A 62 7.54 3.63 -20.02
N LYS A 63 8.09 4.01 -21.18
CA LYS A 63 8.64 3.07 -22.17
C LYS A 63 9.91 2.39 -21.65
N VAL A 64 10.69 3.07 -20.82
CA VAL A 64 11.90 2.51 -20.19
C VAL A 64 11.50 1.43 -19.19
N LEU A 65 10.39 1.61 -18.46
CA LEU A 65 9.85 0.59 -17.55
C LEU A 65 9.53 -0.74 -18.28
N ARG A 66 9.08 -0.67 -19.53
CA ARG A 66 8.85 -1.87 -20.37
C ARG A 66 10.14 -2.63 -20.66
N VAL A 67 11.23 -1.91 -20.92
CA VAL A 67 12.56 -2.51 -21.16
C VAL A 67 13.06 -3.14 -19.86
N LEU A 68 12.95 -2.45 -18.74
CA LEU A 68 13.32 -2.98 -17.42
C LEU A 68 12.58 -4.27 -17.07
N ARG A 69 11.30 -4.41 -17.48
CA ARG A 69 10.51 -5.63 -17.29
C ARG A 69 10.98 -6.81 -18.15
N THR A 70 11.55 -6.55 -19.33
CA THR A 70 11.98 -7.59 -20.29
C THR A 70 13.37 -8.15 -19.94
N LEU A 71 14.13 -7.44 -19.12
CA LEU A 71 15.46 -7.85 -18.69
C LEU A 71 15.38 -8.92 -17.58
N ARG A 72 15.80 -10.14 -17.93
CA ARG A 72 15.89 -11.30 -17.02
C ARG A 72 16.73 -11.05 -15.75
N PHE A 73 17.61 -10.05 -15.77
CA PHE A 73 18.51 -9.69 -14.66
C PHE A 73 17.77 -9.15 -13.43
N PHE A 74 16.53 -8.69 -13.58
CA PHE A 74 15.75 -8.03 -12.54
C PHE A 74 14.59 -8.88 -12.01
N ARG A 75 14.72 -10.22 -12.02
CA ARG A 75 13.65 -11.11 -11.50
C ARG A 75 13.28 -10.75 -10.06
N GLU A 76 14.26 -10.54 -9.19
CA GLU A 76 14.05 -10.13 -7.79
C GLU A 76 13.41 -8.74 -7.68
N LEU A 77 13.88 -7.77 -8.49
CA LEU A 77 13.28 -6.42 -8.54
C LEU A 77 11.84 -6.46 -9.03
N ARG A 78 11.53 -7.31 -10.01
CA ARG A 78 10.17 -7.52 -10.52
C ARG A 78 9.26 -8.07 -9.43
N LEU A 79 9.72 -9.06 -8.67
CA LEU A 79 8.95 -9.63 -7.57
C LEU A 79 8.67 -8.57 -6.49
N MET A 80 9.68 -7.81 -6.09
CA MET A 80 9.49 -6.68 -5.17
C MET A 80 8.50 -5.64 -5.71
N LEU A 81 8.56 -5.32 -7.02
CA LEU A 81 7.62 -4.41 -7.65
C LEU A 81 6.20 -4.97 -7.73
N ASP A 82 6.04 -6.26 -8.01
CA ASP A 82 4.73 -6.93 -8.03
C ASP A 82 4.13 -6.92 -6.60
N CYS A 83 4.93 -7.08 -5.54
CA CYS A 83 4.52 -6.85 -4.16
C CYS A 83 4.05 -5.41 -3.91
N VAL A 84 4.84 -4.43 -4.34
CA VAL A 84 4.51 -3.02 -4.16
C VAL A 84 3.22 -2.68 -4.90
N LEU A 85 3.10 -3.03 -6.19
CA LEU A 85 1.91 -2.78 -7.00
C LEU A 85 0.67 -3.49 -6.45
N GLY A 86 0.82 -4.68 -5.87
CA GLY A 86 -0.25 -5.37 -5.14
C GLY A 86 -0.75 -4.55 -3.94
N SER A 87 0.15 -3.90 -3.20
CA SER A 87 -0.18 -3.07 -2.04
C SER A 87 -0.70 -1.66 -2.40
N VAL A 88 -0.41 -1.14 -3.60
CA VAL A 88 -0.79 0.21 -4.04
C VAL A 88 -2.30 0.41 -4.04
N ILE A 89 -3.09 -0.60 -4.41
CA ILE A 89 -4.56 -0.51 -4.39
C ILE A 89 -5.06 -0.25 -2.97
N ASN A 90 -4.53 -0.98 -1.99
CA ASN A 90 -4.88 -0.78 -0.58
C ASN A 90 -4.40 0.59 -0.09
N ALA A 91 -3.21 1.02 -0.48
CA ALA A 91 -2.69 2.35 -0.15
C ALA A 91 -3.58 3.48 -0.71
N ILE A 92 -4.11 3.33 -1.93
CA ILE A 92 -5.05 4.30 -2.53
C ILE A 92 -6.31 4.42 -1.68
N TRP A 93 -6.89 3.30 -1.23
CA TRP A 93 -8.06 3.33 -0.34
C TRP A 93 -7.76 4.00 1.00
N CYS A 94 -6.59 3.74 1.59
CA CYS A 94 -6.15 4.42 2.81
C CYS A 94 -6.03 5.94 2.60
N VAL A 95 -5.40 6.37 1.49
CA VAL A 95 -5.28 7.80 1.15
C VAL A 95 -6.64 8.42 0.89
N ALA A 96 -7.55 7.71 0.21
CA ALA A 96 -8.92 8.19 -0.03
C ALA A 96 -9.70 8.40 1.27
N MET A 97 -9.59 7.47 2.22
CA MET A 97 -10.20 7.59 3.55
C MET A 97 -9.58 8.74 4.34
N LEU A 98 -8.26 8.89 4.30
CA LEU A 98 -7.58 10.01 4.95
C LEU A 98 -8.04 11.35 4.37
N PHE A 99 -8.10 11.45 3.03
CA PHE A 99 -8.60 12.64 2.35
C PHE A 99 -10.05 12.94 2.72
N PHE A 100 -10.91 11.92 2.83
CA PHE A 100 -12.30 12.08 3.24
C PHE A 100 -12.43 12.66 4.65
N VAL A 101 -11.62 12.20 5.60
CA VAL A 101 -11.57 12.78 6.96
C VAL A 101 -11.12 14.23 6.92
N ILE A 102 -10.02 14.53 6.22
CA ILE A 102 -9.52 15.92 6.06
C ILE A 102 -10.60 16.81 5.42
N PHE A 103 -11.32 16.30 4.42
CA PHE A 103 -12.38 17.01 3.73
C PHE A 103 -13.54 17.37 4.67
N ILE A 104 -13.97 16.45 5.54
CA ILE A 104 -15.03 16.72 6.54
C ILE A 104 -14.59 17.84 7.50
N PHE A 105 -13.39 17.73 8.08
CA PHE A 105 -12.89 18.76 8.98
C PHE A 105 -12.74 20.11 8.27
N ALA A 106 -12.22 20.11 7.04
CA ALA A 106 -12.10 21.33 6.25
C ALA A 106 -13.46 22.01 6.00
N LEU A 107 -14.50 21.24 5.67
CA LEU A 107 -15.85 21.78 5.51
C LEU A 107 -16.39 22.37 6.82
N LEU A 108 -16.27 21.65 7.93
CA LEU A 108 -16.76 22.12 9.23
C LEU A 108 -16.08 23.42 9.66
N MET A 109 -14.77 23.56 9.42
CA MET A 109 -14.03 24.76 9.77
C MET A 109 -14.39 25.95 8.88
N VAL A 110 -14.43 25.75 7.56
CA VAL A 110 -14.82 26.81 6.62
C VAL A 110 -16.24 27.29 6.92
N GLN A 111 -17.16 26.38 7.20
CA GLN A 111 -18.54 26.72 7.54
C GLN A 111 -18.61 27.46 8.88
N GLY A 112 -17.92 26.98 9.92
CA GLY A 112 -17.88 27.63 11.23
C GLY A 112 -17.29 29.05 11.17
N LEU A 113 -16.22 29.26 10.39
CA LEU A 113 -15.61 30.58 10.20
C LEU A 113 -16.49 31.51 9.37
N ALA A 114 -17.12 31.01 8.31
CA ALA A 114 -18.05 31.79 7.50
C ALA A 114 -19.27 32.25 8.33
N ASP A 115 -19.80 31.37 9.18
CA ASP A 115 -20.90 31.68 10.08
C ASP A 115 -20.49 32.72 11.13
N TYR A 116 -19.29 32.59 11.71
CA TYR A 116 -18.75 33.57 12.65
C TYR A 116 -18.60 34.97 12.01
N LEU A 117 -17.89 35.06 10.89
CA LEU A 117 -17.68 36.33 10.18
C LEU A 117 -19.01 36.95 9.74
N GLY A 118 -19.95 36.13 9.28
CA GLY A 118 -21.28 36.58 8.86
C GLY A 118 -22.16 37.05 10.01
N GLN A 119 -22.03 36.49 11.21
CA GLN A 119 -22.73 36.97 12.41
C GLN A 119 -22.11 38.25 12.94
N TYR A 120 -20.78 38.27 13.09
CA TYR A 120 -20.05 39.43 13.59
C TYR A 120 -20.27 40.68 12.71
N SER A 121 -20.19 40.51 11.38
CA SER A 121 -20.45 41.59 10.42
C SER A 121 -21.88 42.15 10.50
N ARG A 122 -22.86 41.30 10.84
CA ARG A 122 -24.26 41.73 11.04
C ARG A 122 -24.48 42.51 12.33
N GLU A 123 -23.76 42.17 13.39
CA GLU A 123 -23.94 42.77 14.71
C GLU A 123 -23.14 44.07 14.88
N PHE A 124 -21.89 44.09 14.40
CA PHE A 124 -20.95 45.20 14.62
C PHE A 124 -20.61 45.98 13.35
N GLY A 125 -21.12 45.57 12.19
CA GLY A 125 -20.81 46.15 10.89
C GLY A 125 -19.47 45.67 10.30
N PRO A 126 -19.27 45.75 8.98
CA PRO A 126 -18.10 45.18 8.31
C PRO A 126 -16.77 45.87 8.67
N GLU A 127 -16.79 47.16 9.05
CA GLU A 127 -15.57 47.92 9.41
C GLU A 127 -15.03 47.59 10.81
N SER A 128 -15.76 46.80 11.60
CA SER A 128 -15.37 46.44 12.96
C SER A 128 -14.40 45.24 13.03
N LEU A 129 -14.18 44.55 11.92
CA LEU A 129 -13.24 43.44 11.82
C LEU A 129 -11.84 43.97 11.51
N ASN A 130 -10.85 43.47 12.24
CA ASN A 130 -9.44 43.76 11.94
C ASN A 130 -9.09 43.15 10.56
N GLU A 131 -8.59 43.98 9.64
CA GLU A 131 -8.19 43.56 8.29
C GLU A 131 -7.12 42.46 8.32
N ASP A 132 -6.17 42.53 9.26
CA ASP A 132 -5.11 41.53 9.40
C ASP A 132 -5.68 40.15 9.77
N PHE A 133 -6.62 40.12 10.72
CA PHE A 133 -7.29 38.90 11.16
C PHE A 133 -8.12 38.25 10.04
N VAL A 134 -8.85 39.07 9.27
CA VAL A 134 -9.61 38.57 8.11
C VAL A 134 -8.66 38.08 7.02
N GLY A 135 -7.52 38.76 6.83
CA GLY A 135 -6.45 38.34 5.92
C GLY A 135 -5.91 36.96 6.27
N ASP A 136 -5.63 36.70 7.55
CA ASP A 136 -5.15 35.40 8.04
C ASP A 136 -6.20 34.30 7.85
N ILE A 137 -7.47 34.57 8.16
CA ILE A 137 -8.55 33.61 7.90
C ILE A 137 -8.65 33.30 6.40
N MET A 138 -8.57 34.30 5.53
CA MET A 138 -8.67 34.09 4.08
C MET A 138 -7.45 33.36 3.51
N LEU A 139 -6.26 33.58 4.08
CA LEU A 139 -5.02 32.92 3.70
C LEU A 139 -5.12 31.40 3.93
N TRP A 140 -5.51 31.01 5.15
CA TRP A 140 -5.52 29.62 5.62
C TRP A 140 -6.83 28.88 5.40
N TYR A 141 -7.96 29.58 5.47
CA TYR A 141 -9.32 29.03 5.54
C TYR A 141 -10.30 29.64 4.51
N GLY A 142 -9.83 30.50 3.60
CA GLY A 142 -10.70 31.19 2.63
C GLY A 142 -11.42 30.28 1.63
N SER A 143 -10.97 29.03 1.47
CA SER A 143 -11.68 28.02 0.70
C SER A 143 -11.51 26.63 1.30
N VAL A 144 -12.40 25.71 0.93
CA VAL A 144 -12.29 24.29 1.34
C VAL A 144 -10.97 23.69 0.85
N SER A 145 -10.55 23.98 -0.38
CA SER A 145 -9.28 23.50 -0.93
C SER A 145 -8.06 24.03 -0.18
N ARG A 146 -8.06 25.31 0.21
CA ARG A 146 -7.02 25.90 1.06
C ARG A 146 -7.00 25.27 2.43
N THR A 147 -8.17 25.09 3.04
CA THR A 147 -8.27 24.46 4.37
C THR A 147 -7.76 23.04 4.36
N ILE A 148 -8.09 22.22 3.34
CA ILE A 148 -7.52 20.88 3.16
C ILE A 148 -5.99 20.94 3.13
N LEU A 149 -5.42 21.90 2.38
CA LEU A 149 -3.98 22.09 2.31
C LEU A 149 -3.39 22.50 3.65
N THR A 150 -4.02 23.44 4.37
CA THR A 150 -3.60 23.89 5.71
C THR A 150 -3.63 22.74 6.73
N LEU A 151 -4.70 21.94 6.74
CA LEU A 151 -4.83 20.76 7.59
C LEU A 151 -3.76 19.71 7.26
N PHE A 152 -3.47 19.51 5.98
CA PHE A 152 -2.39 18.62 5.56
C PHE A 152 -1.01 19.17 5.96
N GLN A 153 -0.72 20.45 5.75
CA GLN A 153 0.56 21.08 6.09
C GLN A 153 0.81 21.10 7.60
N SER A 154 -0.21 21.39 8.42
CA SER A 154 -0.10 21.40 9.88
C SER A 154 0.19 20.01 10.48
N THR A 155 -0.28 18.94 9.82
CA THR A 155 -0.07 17.55 10.29
C THR A 155 1.17 16.88 9.71
N THR A 156 1.67 17.36 8.58
CA THR A 156 2.90 16.86 7.92
C THR A 156 4.14 17.71 8.23
N SER A 157 4.05 18.61 9.22
CA SER A 157 5.13 19.54 9.60
C SER A 157 5.58 20.48 8.47
N GLY A 158 4.68 20.85 7.57
CA GLY A 158 4.91 21.87 6.55
C GLY A 158 4.85 23.30 7.10
N ILE A 159 4.02 23.52 8.12
CA ILE A 159 3.85 24.79 8.86
C ILE A 159 3.65 24.46 10.34
N ASP A 160 3.97 25.40 11.24
CA ASP A 160 3.66 25.22 12.66
C ASP A 160 2.13 25.23 12.84
N TRP A 161 1.59 24.20 13.49
CA TRP A 161 0.16 24.10 13.76
C TRP A 161 -0.33 25.30 14.59
N ARG A 162 0.57 25.92 15.37
CA ARG A 162 0.28 27.12 16.13
C ARG A 162 -0.12 28.30 15.24
N ASP A 163 0.54 28.49 14.11
CA ASP A 163 0.27 29.62 13.21
C ASP A 163 -1.13 29.52 12.61
N CYS A 164 -1.60 28.29 12.35
CA CYS A 164 -2.96 28.03 11.91
C CYS A 164 -3.99 28.15 13.04
N TYR A 165 -3.59 27.87 14.28
CA TYR A 165 -4.48 27.90 15.44
C TYR A 165 -4.79 29.33 15.91
N LEU A 166 -3.83 30.26 15.84
CA LEU A 166 -3.99 31.63 16.37
C LEU A 166 -5.20 32.40 15.77
N PRO A 167 -5.47 32.35 14.45
CA PRO A 167 -6.67 32.98 13.88
C PRO A 167 -7.97 32.26 14.27
N LEU A 168 -7.91 30.96 14.58
CA LEU A 168 -9.08 30.19 15.00
C LEU A 168 -9.48 30.52 16.44
N GLU A 169 -8.50 30.68 17.32
CA GLU A 169 -8.73 31.05 18.73
C GLU A 169 -9.40 32.43 18.85
N GLN A 170 -9.04 33.37 17.98
CA GLN A 170 -9.64 34.71 17.92
C GLN A 170 -11.05 34.74 17.30
N SER A 171 -11.47 33.67 16.60
CA SER A 171 -12.80 33.59 15.99
C SER A 171 -13.78 32.81 16.86
N SER A 172 -13.55 31.52 17.04
CA SER A 172 -14.47 30.64 17.75
C SER A 172 -13.73 29.53 18.46
N GLU A 173 -13.92 29.43 19.77
CA GLU A 173 -13.38 28.35 20.61
C GLU A 173 -13.79 26.97 20.08
N LEU A 174 -14.99 26.83 19.52
CA LEU A 174 -15.47 25.57 18.94
C LEU A 174 -14.67 25.19 17.69
N VAL A 175 -14.42 26.14 16.79
CA VAL A 175 -13.62 25.89 15.58
C VAL A 175 -12.15 25.62 15.92
N ALA A 176 -11.60 26.38 16.87
CA ALA A 176 -10.26 26.15 17.41
C ALA A 176 -10.15 24.76 18.07
N GLY A 177 -11.15 24.36 18.86
CA GLY A 177 -11.23 23.02 19.45
C GLY A 177 -11.29 21.91 18.41
N MET A 178 -12.08 22.08 17.34
CA MET A 178 -12.13 21.13 16.22
C MET A 178 -10.78 20.96 15.53
N PHE A 179 -10.00 22.04 15.38
CA PHE A 179 -8.63 21.99 14.85
C PHE A 179 -7.72 21.11 15.72
N LEU A 180 -7.73 21.35 17.04
CA LEU A 180 -6.88 20.60 17.97
C LEU A 180 -7.27 19.12 18.02
N VAL A 181 -8.56 18.81 17.96
CA VAL A 181 -9.04 17.43 17.84
C VAL A 181 -8.52 16.79 16.56
N PHE A 182 -8.57 17.48 15.43
CA PHE A 182 -8.02 16.97 14.17
C PHE A 182 -6.51 16.71 14.25
N VAL A 183 -5.73 17.68 14.73
CA VAL A 183 -4.27 17.54 14.88
C VAL A 183 -3.95 16.38 15.83
N GLY A 184 -4.64 16.31 16.98
CA GLY A 184 -4.48 15.24 17.95
C GLY A 184 -4.79 13.85 17.38
N LEU A 185 -5.90 13.70 16.65
CA LEU A 185 -6.27 12.45 15.98
C LEU A 185 -5.21 12.03 14.95
N PHE A 186 -4.66 12.98 14.18
CA PHE A 186 -3.61 12.69 13.22
C PHE A 186 -2.31 12.26 13.91
N THR A 187 -1.88 12.99 14.94
CA THR A 187 -0.68 12.65 15.73
C THR A 187 -0.81 11.29 16.39
N ILE A 188 -1.95 10.98 17.01
CA ILE A 188 -2.23 9.66 17.60
C ILE A 188 -2.19 8.58 16.52
N SER A 189 -2.75 8.84 15.33
CA SER A 189 -2.73 7.89 14.21
C SER A 189 -1.29 7.57 13.75
N VAL A 190 -0.43 8.58 13.65
CA VAL A 190 1.00 8.38 13.31
C VAL A 190 1.71 7.55 14.38
N TRP A 191 1.52 7.88 15.66
CA TRP A 191 2.08 7.09 16.76
C TRP A 191 1.56 5.65 16.79
N ASN A 192 0.29 5.43 16.43
CA ASN A 192 -0.29 4.09 16.32
C ASN A 192 0.34 3.28 15.19
N ILE A 193 0.64 3.90 14.04
CA ILE A 193 1.35 3.22 12.94
C ILE A 193 2.76 2.82 13.38
N VAL A 194 3.50 3.73 14.01
CA VAL A 194 4.85 3.44 14.51
C VAL A 194 4.83 2.34 15.58
N THR A 195 3.89 2.41 16.52
CA THR A 195 3.73 1.42 17.58
C THR A 195 3.36 0.06 17.00
N SER A 196 2.38 0.00 16.08
CA SER A 196 1.94 -1.24 15.43
C SER A 196 3.09 -1.92 14.68
N THR A 197 3.86 -1.16 13.89
CA THR A 197 5.01 -1.72 13.15
C THR A 197 6.12 -2.22 14.07
N PHE A 198 6.37 -1.54 15.19
CA PHE A 198 7.33 -2.00 16.20
C PHE A 198 6.84 -3.29 16.89
N VAL A 199 5.57 -3.34 17.29
CA VAL A 199 4.95 -4.52 17.90
C VAL A 199 4.98 -5.71 16.95
N GLU A 200 4.68 -5.51 15.65
CA GLU A 200 4.73 -6.59 14.66
C GLU A 200 6.14 -7.17 14.52
N LYS A 201 7.18 -6.31 14.50
CA LYS A 201 8.58 -6.76 14.45
C LYS A 201 9.00 -7.46 15.75
N ALA A 202 8.62 -6.93 16.90
CA ALA A 202 8.92 -7.54 18.20
C ALA A 202 8.25 -8.91 18.32
N LEU A 203 6.99 -9.03 17.89
CA LEU A 203 6.27 -10.29 17.88
C LEU A 203 6.89 -11.29 16.90
N LYS A 204 7.31 -10.86 15.71
CA LYS A 204 8.03 -11.70 14.75
C LYS A 204 9.37 -12.21 15.29
N LEU A 205 10.10 -11.41 16.07
CA LEU A 205 11.34 -11.84 16.74
C LEU A 205 11.08 -12.75 17.95
N ALA A 206 9.91 -12.63 18.57
CA ALA A 206 9.50 -13.48 19.68
C ALA A 206 8.87 -14.80 19.23
N GLN A 207 8.44 -14.91 17.96
CA GLN A 207 7.96 -16.17 17.40
C GLN A 207 9.13 -17.18 17.34
N PRO A 208 8.89 -18.45 17.74
CA PRO A 208 9.89 -19.49 17.60
C PRO A 208 10.29 -19.58 16.14
N ASP A 209 11.61 -19.55 15.89
CA ASP A 209 12.17 -19.65 14.53
C ASP A 209 11.57 -20.86 13.81
N LEU A 210 11.35 -20.77 12.50
CA LEU A 210 10.71 -21.85 11.73
C LEU A 210 11.42 -23.19 11.95
N GLU A 211 12.75 -23.16 12.07
CA GLU A 211 13.56 -24.34 12.40
C GLU A 211 13.22 -24.94 13.76
N SER A 212 12.98 -24.09 14.77
CA SER A 212 12.58 -24.55 16.11
C SER A 212 11.18 -25.14 16.13
N LEU A 213 10.25 -24.58 15.34
CA LEU A 213 8.89 -25.11 15.20
C LEU A 213 8.88 -26.46 14.47
N VAL A 214 9.67 -26.58 13.41
CA VAL A 214 9.86 -27.84 12.66
C VAL A 214 10.50 -28.91 13.54
N MET A 215 11.52 -28.54 14.33
CA MET A 215 12.14 -29.45 15.29
C MET A 215 11.14 -29.95 16.35
N GLU A 216 10.28 -29.08 16.89
CA GLU A 216 9.26 -29.48 17.84
C GLU A 216 8.24 -30.45 17.23
N HIS A 217 7.82 -30.21 15.97
CA HIS A 217 6.94 -31.12 15.25
C HIS A 217 7.58 -32.50 15.05
N HIS A 218 8.86 -32.53 14.65
CA HIS A 218 9.60 -33.78 14.51
C HIS A 218 9.70 -34.55 15.83
N LEU A 219 9.90 -33.86 16.95
CA LEU A 219 9.93 -34.51 18.27
C LEU A 219 8.57 -35.12 18.62
N LYS A 220 7.45 -34.46 18.31
CA LYS A 220 6.10 -35.02 18.48
C LYS A 220 5.86 -36.25 17.60
N ASP A 221 6.24 -36.20 16.33
CA ASP A 221 6.07 -37.33 15.41
C ASP A 221 6.83 -38.59 15.92
N VAL A 222 8.02 -38.40 16.49
CA VAL A 222 8.79 -39.48 17.12
C VAL A 222 8.10 -40.01 18.37
N GLN A 223 7.54 -39.14 19.22
CA GLN A 223 6.79 -39.55 20.41
C GLN A 223 5.52 -40.33 20.05
N ASP A 224 4.77 -39.85 19.05
CA ASP A 224 3.55 -40.50 18.57
C ASP A 224 3.85 -41.86 17.93
N ALA A 225 4.93 -41.96 17.15
CA ALA A 225 5.40 -43.24 16.62
C ALA A 225 5.75 -44.24 17.75
N GLN A 226 6.39 -43.76 18.81
CA GLN A 226 6.73 -44.59 19.97
C GLN A 226 5.47 -45.05 20.72
N ALA A 227 4.51 -44.16 20.94
CA ALA A 227 3.23 -44.49 21.57
C ALA A 227 2.41 -45.50 20.76
N LEU A 228 2.43 -45.39 19.42
CA LEU A 228 1.81 -46.37 18.53
C LEU A 228 2.46 -47.75 18.68
N ILE A 229 3.80 -47.83 18.72
CA ILE A 229 4.53 -49.09 18.93
C ILE A 229 4.13 -49.71 20.27
N ASP A 230 4.07 -48.93 21.34
CA ASP A 230 3.67 -49.41 22.68
C ASP A 230 2.22 -49.92 22.70
N LEU A 231 1.31 -49.25 21.98
CA LEU A 231 -0.08 -49.71 21.81
C LEU A 231 -0.17 -51.04 21.05
N PHE A 232 0.64 -51.23 20.01
CA PHE A 232 0.68 -52.49 19.27
C PHE A 232 1.23 -53.64 20.13
N CYS A 233 2.27 -53.38 20.92
CA CYS A 233 2.83 -54.38 21.84
C CYS A 233 1.86 -54.75 22.97
N SER A 234 1.15 -53.78 23.57
CA SER A 234 0.25 -54.02 24.71
C SER A 234 -1.03 -54.79 24.36
N ARG A 235 -1.55 -54.69 23.12
CA ARG A 235 -2.75 -55.41 22.67
C ARG A 235 -2.51 -56.84 22.18
N GLY A 236 -1.29 -57.36 22.29
CA GLY A 236 -0.98 -58.76 22.00
C GLY A 236 -1.06 -59.12 20.51
N TRP A 237 -0.94 -58.16 19.60
CA TRP A 237 -0.61 -58.46 18.22
C TRP A 237 0.85 -58.93 18.20
N GLY A 238 1.06 -60.25 18.06
CA GLY A 238 2.34 -60.92 18.26
C GLY A 238 3.44 -60.54 17.28
N PHE A 239 4.02 -59.35 17.44
CA PHE A 239 5.26 -58.90 16.80
C PHE A 239 6.44 -59.13 17.77
N CYS A 240 6.61 -60.36 18.24
CA CYS A 240 7.66 -60.76 19.21
C CYS A 240 8.72 -61.69 18.59
N ALA A 241 8.80 -61.78 17.26
CA ALA A 241 9.91 -62.47 16.59
C ALA A 241 11.04 -61.48 16.24
N GLU A 242 12.28 -61.88 16.48
CA GLU A 242 13.50 -61.08 16.29
C GLU A 242 13.69 -60.58 14.83
N ALA A 243 13.04 -61.24 13.87
CA ALA A 243 13.01 -60.85 12.45
C ALA A 243 12.11 -59.63 12.16
N ASP A 244 11.06 -59.45 12.96
CA ASP A 244 10.02 -58.45 12.74
C ASP A 244 10.46 -57.07 13.25
N TRP A 245 11.24 -57.03 14.33
CA TRP A 245 11.85 -55.79 14.82
C TRP A 245 12.87 -55.18 13.84
N ALA A 246 13.55 -56.00 13.04
CA ALA A 246 14.45 -55.52 11.99
C ALA A 246 13.69 -54.86 10.83
N VAL A 247 12.50 -55.36 10.51
CA VAL A 247 11.60 -54.79 9.49
C VAL A 247 10.99 -53.48 10.01
N LEU A 248 10.54 -53.45 11.27
CA LEU A 248 9.96 -52.25 11.88
C LEU A 248 11.03 -51.15 12.11
N LYS A 249 12.25 -51.52 12.53
CA LYS A 249 13.40 -50.60 12.54
C LYS A 249 13.76 -50.11 11.16
N ARG A 250 13.74 -50.96 10.12
CA ARG A 250 13.96 -50.52 8.73
C ARG A 250 12.85 -49.60 8.26
N LEU A 251 11.59 -49.90 8.55
CA LEU A 251 10.46 -49.03 8.21
C LEU A 251 10.53 -47.70 8.96
N ALA A 252 10.90 -47.70 10.24
CA ALA A 252 11.08 -46.47 11.01
C ALA A 252 12.30 -45.67 10.53
N LEU A 253 13.42 -46.33 10.21
CA LEU A 253 14.59 -45.71 9.58
C LEU A 253 14.29 -45.21 8.18
N ASP A 254 13.46 -45.92 7.42
CA ASP A 254 13.05 -45.54 6.07
C ASP A 254 12.02 -44.43 6.14
N VAL A 255 11.14 -44.36 7.14
CA VAL A 255 10.23 -43.23 7.39
C VAL A 255 11.01 -42.02 7.89
N LEU A 256 12.03 -42.19 8.74
CA LEU A 256 12.93 -41.10 9.15
C LEU A 256 13.82 -40.65 8.00
N LYS A 257 14.33 -41.55 7.17
CA LYS A 257 15.10 -41.23 5.97
C LYS A 257 14.24 -40.65 4.87
N LEU A 258 13.01 -41.13 4.69
CA LEU A 258 12.00 -40.55 3.80
C LEU A 258 11.58 -39.19 4.34
N GLY A 259 11.48 -39.01 5.65
CA GLY A 259 11.27 -37.71 6.27
C GLY A 259 12.46 -36.77 6.01
N ALA A 260 13.69 -37.27 6.12
CA ALA A 260 14.90 -36.52 5.84
C ALA A 260 15.07 -36.20 4.34
N THR A 261 14.85 -37.16 3.43
CA THR A 261 14.89 -36.94 1.97
C THR A 261 13.68 -36.16 1.48
N ARG A 262 12.52 -36.27 2.15
CA ARG A 262 11.36 -35.41 1.88
C ARG A 262 11.60 -34.01 2.41
N ALA A 263 12.31 -33.83 3.53
CA ALA A 263 12.76 -32.53 4.01
C ALA A 263 13.85 -31.95 3.11
N GLU A 264 14.75 -32.76 2.57
CA GLU A 264 15.79 -32.35 1.62
C GLU A 264 15.19 -32.05 0.24
N SER A 265 14.21 -32.83 -0.19
CA SER A 265 13.39 -32.60 -1.39
C SER A 265 12.48 -31.40 -1.23
N LEU A 266 11.89 -31.16 -0.06
CA LEU A 266 11.15 -29.93 0.25
C LEU A 266 12.08 -28.74 0.37
N ARG A 267 13.30 -28.90 0.91
CA ARG A 267 14.32 -27.86 0.97
C ARG A 267 14.83 -27.52 -0.42
N GLU A 268 15.06 -28.52 -1.28
CA GLU A 268 15.34 -28.32 -2.70
C GLU A 268 14.14 -27.76 -3.44
N HIS A 269 12.90 -28.16 -3.14
CA HIS A 269 11.71 -27.57 -3.74
C HIS A 269 11.45 -26.14 -3.27
N VAL A 270 11.79 -25.79 -2.02
CA VAL A 270 11.70 -24.45 -1.45
C VAL A 270 12.84 -23.57 -1.95
N LEU A 271 14.04 -24.12 -2.16
CA LEU A 271 15.18 -23.42 -2.78
C LEU A 271 15.08 -23.34 -4.31
N ALA A 272 14.37 -24.28 -4.96
CA ALA A 272 14.11 -24.32 -6.40
C ALA A 272 12.77 -23.72 -6.79
N GLN A 273 11.89 -23.41 -5.83
CA GLN A 273 10.80 -22.49 -6.05
C GLN A 273 11.42 -21.11 -6.22
N PRO A 274 11.35 -20.50 -7.43
CA PRO A 274 11.62 -19.09 -7.54
C PRO A 274 10.56 -18.40 -6.67
N ASP A 275 11.01 -17.48 -5.81
CA ASP A 275 10.19 -16.53 -5.07
C ASP A 275 8.87 -16.27 -5.79
N THR A 276 7.82 -16.97 -5.38
CA THR A 276 6.46 -16.84 -5.88
C THR A 276 5.56 -16.73 -4.67
N CYS A 277 5.81 -15.67 -3.90
CA CYS A 277 4.73 -14.90 -3.30
C CYS A 277 4.22 -13.96 -4.40
N TYR A 278 3.29 -14.45 -5.21
CA TYR A 278 1.90 -13.99 -5.33
C TYR A 278 1.10 -15.02 -6.12
#